data_AF-A0A8S3XVE2-F1
#
_entry.id   AF-A0A8S3XVE2-F1
#
_cell.length_a   1.000
_cell.length_b   1.000
_cell.length_c   1.000
_cell.angle_alpha   90.00
_cell.angle_beta   90.00
_cell.angle_gamma   90.00
#
_symmetry.space_group_name_H-M   'P 1'
#
loop_
_entity.id
_entity.type
_entity.pdbx_description
1 polymer ?
#
loop_
_entity_poly.entity_id
_entity_poly.type
_entity_poly.pdbx_seq_one_letter_code
_entity_poly.pdbx_strand_id
1 'polypeptide(L)'
;MPLENRPRLPRIPLSKRNRAVVWALNPMLVTYLEASRDLCETDSILFGAALAVCRIIGAKLPTAGRATRQNSAIPAWKKRIEDRIAKARALIG
;
A
#
# COMPACT_ATOMS: atom_id res chain seq x y z
N MET A 1 -9.38 -7.09 1.26
CA MET A 1 -9.16 -7.46 2.68
C MET A 1 -9.28 -6.19 3.52
N PRO A 2 -10.09 -6.14 4.59
CA PRO A 2 -10.24 -4.95 5.44
C PRO A 2 -8.87 -4.48 5.95
N LEU A 3 -8.63 -3.17 5.96
CA LEU A 3 -7.34 -2.58 6.35
C LEU A 3 -6.85 -3.07 7.72
N GLU A 4 -7.79 -3.27 8.63
CA GLU A 4 -7.58 -3.71 10.03
C GLU A 4 -7.01 -5.13 10.13
N ASN A 5 -7.27 -5.98 9.12
CA ASN A 5 -6.83 -7.38 9.09
C ASN A 5 -5.55 -7.59 8.28
N ARG A 6 -4.98 -6.52 7.71
CA ARG A 6 -3.79 -6.62 6.86
C ARG A 6 -2.53 -6.76 7.72
N PRO A 7 -1.69 -7.77 7.48
CA PRO A 7 -0.39 -7.83 8.14
C PRO A 7 0.46 -6.63 7.72
N ARG A 8 1.27 -6.11 8.65
CA ARG A 8 2.24 -5.07 8.29
C ARG A 8 3.24 -5.65 7.30
N LEU A 9 3.51 -4.93 6.23
CA LEU A 9 4.55 -5.33 5.28
C LEU A 9 5.91 -4.87 5.80
N PRO A 10 6.92 -5.75 5.85
CA PRO A 10 8.27 -5.35 6.22
C PRO A 10 8.85 -4.39 5.17
N ARG A 11 9.75 -3.50 5.62
CA ARG A 11 10.55 -2.71 4.68
C ARG A 11 11.49 -3.63 3.92
N ILE A 12 11.42 -3.58 2.59
CA ILE A 12 12.28 -4.38 1.71
C ILE A 12 13.50 -3.54 1.32
N PRO A 13 14.73 -4.03 1.53
CA PRO A 13 15.93 -3.33 1.04
C PRO A 13 15.97 -3.33 -0.49
N LEU A 14 16.34 -2.21 -1.10
CA LEU A 14 16.39 -2.03 -2.56
C LEU A 14 17.66 -2.64 -3.18
N SER A 15 17.90 -3.93 -2.96
CA SER A 15 18.97 -4.67 -3.65
C SER A 15 18.64 -4.85 -5.13
N LYS A 16 19.64 -5.10 -5.98
CA LYS A 16 19.43 -5.37 -7.43
C LYS A 16 18.40 -6.49 -7.66
N ARG A 17 18.48 -7.57 -6.87
CA ARG A 17 17.54 -8.69 -6.91
C ARG A 17 16.11 -8.26 -6.57
N ASN A 18 15.94 -7.51 -5.49
CA ASN A 18 14.61 -7.08 -5.04
C ASN A 18 13.99 -6.10 -6.02
N ARG A 19 14.80 -5.22 -6.61
CA ARG A 19 14.38 -4.31 -7.68
C ARG A 19 13.94 -5.07 -8.94
N ALA A 20 14.64 -6.13 -9.32
CA ALA A 20 14.25 -6.96 -10.47
C ALA A 20 12.87 -7.63 -10.25
N VAL A 21 12.59 -8.10 -9.04
CA VAL A 21 11.27 -8.67 -8.67
C VAL A 21 10.17 -7.62 -8.79
N VAL A 22 10.40 -6.42 -8.27
CA VAL A 22 9.44 -5.30 -8.38
C VAL A 22 9.20 -4.95 -9.85
N TRP A 23 10.25 -4.87 -10.65
CA TRP A 23 10.14 -4.61 -12.08
C TRP A 23 9.39 -5.69 -12.85
N ALA A 24 9.56 -6.96 -12.49
CA ALA A 24 8.82 -8.05 -13.11
C ALA A 24 7.31 -8.00 -12.80
N LEU A 25 6.94 -7.53 -11.61
CA LEU A 25 5.55 -7.39 -11.18
C LEU A 25 4.87 -6.11 -11.68
N ASN A 26 5.65 -5.08 -12.01
CA ASN A 26 5.11 -3.77 -12.38
C ASN A 26 4.17 -3.80 -13.60
N PRO A 27 4.46 -4.52 -14.70
CA PRO A 27 3.55 -4.61 -15.84
C PRO A 27 2.21 -5.25 -15.48
N MET A 28 2.22 -6.27 -14.62
CA MET A 28 0.99 -6.91 -14.13
C MET A 28 0.21 -5.95 -13.24
N LEU A 29 0.89 -5.17 -12.41
CA LEU A 29 0.24 -4.20 -11.53
C LEU A 29 -0.52 -3.13 -12.32
N VAL A 30 0.07 -2.63 -13.41
CA VAL A 30 -0.55 -1.62 -14.27
C VAL A 30 -1.90 -2.11 -14.82
N THR A 31 -1.98 -3.35 -15.31
CA THR A 31 -3.23 -3.89 -15.87
C THR A 31 -4.32 -4.04 -14.81
N TYR A 32 -3.97 -4.46 -13.59
CA TYR A 32 -4.95 -4.53 -12.50
C TYR A 32 -5.41 -3.14 -12.03
N LEU A 33 -4.51 -2.15 -12.01
CA LEU A 33 -4.85 -0.78 -11.61
C LEU A 33 -5.77 -0.08 -12.61
N GLU A 34 -5.59 -0.32 -13.92
CA GLU A 34 -6.48 0.21 -14.96
C GLU A 34 -7.90 -0.36 -14.86
N ALA A 35 -8.05 -1.60 -14.40
CA ALA A 35 -9.34 -2.26 -14.21
C ALA A 35 -10.04 -1.88 -12.88
N SER A 36 -9.35 -1.18 -11.99
CA SER A 36 -9.83 -0.81 -10.66
C SER A 36 -10.94 0.25 -10.74
N ARG A 37 -12.05 0.00 -10.04
CA ARG A 37 -13.25 0.86 -10.08
C ARG A 37 -13.30 1.88 -8.95
N ASP A 38 -12.62 1.60 -7.85
CA ASP A 38 -12.64 2.47 -6.67
C ASP A 38 -11.31 2.45 -5.88
N LEU A 39 -11.25 3.32 -4.88
CA LEU A 39 -10.05 3.49 -4.07
C LEU A 39 -9.77 2.26 -3.18
N CYS A 40 -10.80 1.51 -2.78
CA CYS A 40 -10.68 0.33 -1.93
C CYS A 40 -10.10 -0.86 -2.71
N GLU A 41 -10.54 -1.01 -3.96
CA GLU A 41 -10.01 -1.98 -4.92
C GLU A 41 -8.56 -1.65 -5.26
N THR A 42 -8.27 -0.38 -5.57
CA THR A 42 -6.92 0.12 -5.81
C THR A 42 -5.97 -0.19 -4.64
N ASP A 43 -6.41 0.14 -3.42
CA ASP A 43 -5.65 -0.12 -2.19
C ASP A 43 -5.44 -1.63 -1.96
N SER A 44 -6.45 -2.46 -2.25
CA SER A 44 -6.33 -3.92 -2.16
C SER A 44 -5.35 -4.49 -3.19
N ILE A 45 -5.35 -3.99 -4.42
CA ILE A 45 -4.44 -4.37 -5.51
C ILE A 45 -2.99 -4.02 -5.13
N LEU A 46 -2.75 -2.77 -4.70
CA LEU A 46 -1.43 -2.32 -4.26
C LEU A 46 -0.90 -3.13 -3.08
N PHE A 47 -1.77 -3.42 -2.10
CA PHE A 47 -1.40 -4.26 -0.97
C PHE A 47 -1.07 -5.69 -1.39
N GLY A 48 -1.87 -6.29 -2.27
CA GLY A 48 -1.64 -7.62 -2.82
C GLY A 48 -0.31 -7.73 -3.57
N ALA A 49 0.02 -6.72 -4.39
CA ALA A 49 1.29 -6.65 -5.10
C ALA A 49 2.48 -6.55 -4.13
N ALA A 50 2.41 -5.67 -3.14
CA ALA A 50 3.46 -5.53 -2.14
C ALA A 50 3.62 -6.81 -1.29
N LEU A 51 2.52 -7.49 -0.98
CA LEU A 51 2.53 -8.81 -0.33
C LEU A 51 3.21 -9.88 -1.19
N ALA A 52 2.93 -9.90 -2.49
CA ALA A 52 3.55 -10.82 -3.44
C ALA A 52 5.08 -10.59 -3.51
N VAL A 53 5.52 -9.33 -3.61
CA VAL A 53 6.94 -8.96 -3.58
C VAL A 53 7.60 -9.46 -2.29
N CYS A 54 6.99 -9.21 -1.13
CA CYS A 54 7.49 -9.71 0.15
C CYS A 54 7.66 -11.23 0.16
N ARG A 55 6.68 -11.98 -0.37
CA ARG A 55 6.74 -13.44 -0.44
C ARG A 55 7.82 -13.94 -1.39
N ILE A 56 7.94 -13.37 -2.58
CA ILE A 56 8.94 -13.78 -3.58
C ILE A 56 10.37 -13.55 -3.07
N ILE A 57 10.58 -12.47 -2.31
CA ILE A 57 11.89 -12.14 -1.73
C ILE A 57 12.16 -12.93 -0.44
N GLY A 58 11.17 -13.66 0.08
CA GLY A 58 11.29 -14.41 1.33
C GLY A 58 11.31 -13.51 2.58
N ALA A 59 10.72 -12.32 2.49
CA ALA A 59 10.63 -11.42 3.63
C ALA A 59 9.71 -12.01 4.71
N LYS A 60 10.17 -12.05 5.95
CA LYS A 60 9.35 -12.50 7.09
C LYS A 60 8.24 -11.49 7.33
N LEU A 61 6.99 -11.91 7.08
CA LEU A 61 5.84 -11.10 7.45
C LEU A 61 5.62 -11.17 8.96
N PRO A 62 5.46 -10.03 9.64
CA PRO A 62 5.00 -10.02 11.02
C PRO A 62 3.61 -10.65 11.10
N THR A 63 3.40 -11.51 12.09
CA THR A 63 2.11 -12.13 12.36
C THR A 63 1.06 -11.06 12.66
N ALA A 64 -0.13 -11.20 12.07
CA ALA A 64 -1.28 -10.39 12.40
C ALA A 64 -1.57 -10.55 13.90
N GLY A 65 -1.30 -9.50 14.68
CA GLY A 65 -1.43 -9.51 16.14
C GLY A 65 -0.22 -8.97 16.90
N ARG A 66 0.99 -8.95 16.31
CA ARG A 66 2.21 -8.45 17.01
C ARG A 66 2.58 -7.00 16.69
N ALA A 67 1.63 -6.20 16.24
CA ALA A 67 1.84 -4.79 16.01
C ALA A 67 1.56 -4.02 17.30
N THR A 68 2.60 -3.74 18.09
CA THR A 68 2.57 -2.59 19.01
C THR A 68 2.10 -1.39 18.17
N ARG A 69 0.93 -0.84 18.52
CA ARG A 69 0.41 0.42 17.98
C ARG A 69 1.45 1.50 18.27
N GLN A 70 2.36 1.76 17.33
CA GLN A 70 3.13 2.99 17.34
C GLN A 70 2.15 4.11 17.03
N ASN A 71 1.78 4.83 18.09
CA ASN A 71 1.05 6.08 18.19
C ASN A 71 0.03 6.42 17.09
N SER A 72 -1.21 6.58 17.55
CA SER A 72 -2.40 7.13 16.88
C SER A 72 -2.25 8.57 16.34
N ALA A 73 -1.03 9.03 16.06
CA ALA A 73 -0.80 10.30 15.42
C ALA A 73 -1.18 10.17 13.94
N ILE A 74 -2.14 10.99 13.50
CA ILE A 74 -2.49 11.11 12.08
C ILE A 74 -1.21 11.47 11.30
N PRO A 75 -0.77 10.63 10.34
CA PRO A 75 0.43 10.92 9.56
C PRO A 75 0.27 12.24 8.80
N ALA A 76 1.32 13.06 8.76
CA ALA A 76 1.27 14.38 8.10
C ALA A 76 0.83 14.31 6.63
N TRP A 77 1.13 13.23 5.92
CA TRP A 77 0.67 13.02 4.53
C TRP A 77 -0.86 12.88 4.45
N LYS A 78 -1.49 12.22 5.43
CA LYS A 78 -2.94 12.00 5.45
C LYS A 78 -3.67 13.33 5.61
N LYS A 79 -3.20 14.16 6.54
CA LYS A 79 -3.71 15.52 6.75
C LYS A 79 -3.59 16.39 5.49
N ARG A 80 -2.46 16.31 4.78
CA ARG A 80 -2.27 17.05 3.51
C ARG A 80 -3.24 16.62 2.41
N ILE A 81 -3.56 15.33 2.32
CA ILE A 81 -4.54 14.83 1.35
C ILE A 81 -5.94 15.30 1.72
N GLU A 82 -6.32 15.18 2.99
CA GLU A 82 -7.62 15.63 3.51
C GLU A 82 -7.84 17.13 3.24
N ASP A 83 -6.83 17.98 3.50
CA ASP A 83 -6.89 19.42 3.20
C ASP A 83 -7.07 19.69 1.70
N ARG A 84 -6.38 18.95 0.83
CA ARG A 84 -6.51 19.13 -0.63
C ARG A 84 -7.90 18.74 -1.13
N ILE A 85 -8.46 17.67 -0.59
CA ILE A 85 -9.83 17.23 -0.92
C ILE A 85 -10.84 18.27 -0.44
N ALA A 86 -10.69 18.80 0.78
CA ALA A 86 -11.57 19.82 1.33
C ALA A 86 -11.56 21.10 0.47
N LYS A 87 -10.37 21.57 0.07
CA LYS A 87 -10.23 22.72 -0.84
C LYS A 87 -10.86 22.49 -2.20
N ALA A 88 -10.68 21.31 -2.79
CA ALA A 88 -11.28 20.98 -4.07
C ALA A 88 -12.82 20.98 -4.00
N ARG A 89 -13.40 20.46 -2.91
CA ARG A 89 -14.86 20.50 -2.69
C ARG A 89 -15.39 21.92 -2.55
N ALA A 90 -14.66 22.80 -1.88
CA ALA A 90 -15.03 24.21 -1.74
C ALA A 90 -14.99 25.01 -3.06
N LEU A 91 -14.23 24.54 -4.05
CA LEU A 91 -14.14 25.17 -5.38
C LEU A 91 -15.19 24.65 -6.37
N ILE A 92 -15.74 23.46 -6.13
CA ILE A 92 -16.78 22.85 -6.96
C ILE A 92 -18.19 23.17 -6.43
N GLY A 93 -18.29 23.60 -5.16
CA GLY A 93 -19.52 24.08 -4.53
C GLY A 93 -19.94 25.46 -5.02
#